data_AF-A0A1F4QN33-F1
#
_entry.id   AF-A0A1F4QN33-F1
#
_cell.length_a   1.000
_cell.length_b   1.000
_cell.length_c   1.000
_cell.angle_alpha   90.00
_cell.angle_beta   90.00
_cell.angle_gamma   90.00
#
_symmetry.space_group_name_H-M   'P 1'
#
loop_
_entity.id
_entity.type
_entity.pdbx_description
1 polymer ?
#
loop_
_entity_poly.entity_id
_entity_poly.type
_entity_poly.pdbx_seq_one_letter_code
_entity_poly.pdbx_strand_id
1 'polypeptide(L)'
;MLIKYAIEVYCSDNGKIPFNEWLLDLPDRAERQKISIRLHRLSLGNFGNCKALKNGISELKIDFGPDLAIEYICELLAPKGASFGY
;
A
#
# COMPACT_ATOMS: atom_id res chain seq x y z
N MET A 1 3.72 21.05 9.51
CA MET A 1 3.52 20.84 8.07
C MET A 1 3.33 19.35 7.85
N LEU A 2 2.14 18.87 7.47
CA LEU A 2 1.92 17.45 7.18
C LEU A 2 2.43 17.16 5.77
N ILE A 3 3.47 16.34 5.66
CA ILE A 3 3.91 15.82 4.35
C ILE A 3 2.90 14.77 3.93
N LYS A 4 2.23 15.01 2.79
CA LYS A 4 1.34 14.02 2.18
C LYS A 4 2.14 13.23 1.13
N TYR A 5 2.02 11.92 1.17
CA TYR A 5 2.59 11.01 0.18
C TYR A 5 1.55 10.69 -0.88
N ALA A 6 1.96 10.73 -2.15
CA ALA A 6 1.14 10.25 -3.25
C ALA A 6 1.20 8.73 -3.28
N ILE A 7 0.06 8.08 -3.47
CA ILE A 7 -0.02 6.63 -3.69
C ILE A 7 -0.35 6.45 -5.16
N GLU A 8 0.59 5.88 -5.90
CA GLU A 8 0.41 5.52 -7.29
C GLU A 8 0.11 4.03 -7.39
N VAL A 9 -0.85 3.67 -8.23
CA VAL A 9 -1.25 2.29 -8.44
C VAL A 9 -0.71 1.85 -9.79
N TYR A 10 -0.06 0.69 -9.82
CA TYR A 10 0.43 0.11 -11.06
C TYR A 10 -0.71 -0.12 -12.06
N CYS A 11 -0.51 0.39 -13.28
CA CYS A 11 -1.33 0.13 -14.45
C CYS A 11 -0.50 -0.70 -15.42
N SER A 12 -0.99 -1.88 -15.83
CA SER A 12 -0.30 -2.71 -16.81
C SER A 12 -0.45 -2.16 -18.22
N ASP A 13 0.41 -2.64 -19.13
CA ASP A 13 0.47 -2.18 -20.53
C ASP A 13 -0.87 -2.31 -21.29
N ASN A 14 -1.76 -3.18 -20.83
CA ASN A 14 -3.11 -3.38 -21.40
C ASN A 14 -4.19 -2.50 -20.74
N GLY A 15 -3.83 -1.54 -19.89
CA GLY A 15 -4.74 -0.62 -19.22
C GLY A 15 -5.45 -1.18 -17.99
N LYS A 16 -5.10 -2.39 -17.54
CA LYS A 16 -5.64 -2.96 -16.29
C LYS A 16 -4.94 -2.40 -15.07
N ILE A 17 -5.68 -2.36 -13.97
CA ILE A 17 -5.17 -1.95 -12.66
C ILE A 17 -5.35 -3.15 -11.72
N PRO A 18 -4.38 -4.08 -11.64
CA PRO A 18 -4.52 -5.33 -10.89
C PRO A 18 -4.92 -5.13 -9.43
N PHE A 19 -4.44 -4.06 -8.80
CA PHE A 19 -4.82 -3.71 -7.43
C PHE A 19 -6.33 -3.43 -7.30
N ASN A 20 -6.93 -2.72 -8.26
CA ASN A 20 -8.37 -2.43 -8.23
C ASN A 20 -9.19 -3.68 -8.48
N GLU A 21 -8.78 -4.52 -9.44
CA GLU A 21 -9.43 -5.81 -9.72
C GLU A 21 -9.42 -6.68 -8.46
N TRP A 22 -8.24 -6.85 -7.85
CA TRP A 22 -8.07 -7.60 -6.61
C TRP A 22 -8.89 -7.03 -5.44
N LEU A 23 -8.87 -5.70 -5.25
CA LEU A 23 -9.61 -5.06 -4.16
C LEU A 23 -11.13 -5.26 -4.33
N LEU A 24 -11.64 -5.27 -5.55
CA LEU A 24 -13.05 -5.51 -5.85
C LEU A 24 -13.43 -6.98 -5.63
N ASP A 25 -12.53 -7.91 -5.94
CA ASP A 25 -12.73 -9.36 -5.79
C ASP A 25 -12.73 -9.83 -4.32
N LEU A 26 -12.28 -9.00 -3.37
CA LEU A 26 -12.38 -9.32 -1.95
C LEU A 26 -13.85 -9.50 -1.53
N PRO A 27 -14.24 -10.65 -0.95
CA PRO A 27 -15.65 -10.91 -0.63
C PRO A 27 -16.15 -10.01 0.50
N ASP A 28 -15.30 -9.70 1.49
CA ASP A 28 -15.71 -8.96 2.68
C ASP A 28 -15.52 -7.44 2.51
N ARG A 29 -16.61 -6.70 2.76
CA ARG A 29 -16.60 -5.23 2.78
C ARG A 29 -15.73 -4.67 3.91
N ALA A 30 -15.67 -5.35 5.06
CA ALA A 30 -14.84 -4.93 6.17
C ALA A 30 -13.36 -5.00 5.82
N GLU A 31 -12.94 -6.01 5.05
CA GLU A 31 -11.56 -6.12 4.55
C GLU A 31 -11.20 -4.96 3.62
N ARG A 32 -12.04 -4.67 2.61
CA ARG A 32 -11.84 -3.51 1.72
C ARG A 32 -11.71 -2.19 2.50
N GLN A 33 -12.50 -2.03 3.56
CA GLN A 33 -12.47 -0.84 4.39
C GLN A 33 -11.18 -0.75 5.23
N LYS A 34 -10.68 -1.85 5.78
CA LYS A 34 -9.38 -1.91 6.46
C LYS A 34 -8.25 -1.48 5.52
N ILE A 35 -8.26 -1.94 4.26
CA ILE A 35 -7.28 -1.55 3.23
C ILE A 35 -7.35 -0.05 2.95
N SER A 36 -8.55 0.47 2.69
CA SER A 36 -8.74 1.92 2.44
C SER A 36 -8.23 2.78 3.59
N ILE A 37 -8.54 2.42 4.84
CA ILE A 37 -8.04 3.12 6.03
C ILE A 37 -6.51 3.06 6.09
N ARG A 38 -5.91 1.91 5.73
CA ARG A 38 -4.47 1.74 5.77
C ARG A 38 -3.75 2.60 4.74
N LEU A 39 -4.26 2.64 3.51
CA LEU A 39 -3.73 3.50 2.45
C LEU A 39 -3.88 4.98 2.83
N HIS A 40 -5.01 5.37 3.42
CA HIS A 40 -5.18 6.73 3.92
C HIS A 40 -4.16 7.09 5.00
N ARG A 41 -3.86 6.19 5.93
CA ARG A 41 -2.81 6.41 6.94
C ARG A 41 -1.43 6.54 6.29
N LEU A 42 -1.14 5.71 5.29
CA LEU A 42 0.12 5.76 4.56
C LEU A 42 0.28 7.08 3.79
N SER A 43 -0.77 7.60 3.14
CA SER A 43 -0.70 8.90 2.45
C SER A 43 -0.46 10.07 3.40
N LEU A 44 -0.71 9.90 4.70
CA LEU A 44 -0.37 10.86 5.76
C LEU A 44 1.02 10.63 6.37
N GLY A 45 1.81 9.70 5.82
CA GLY A 45 3.14 9.35 6.32
C GLY A 45 3.16 8.34 7.47
N ASN A 46 2.01 7.75 7.82
CA ASN A 46 1.94 6.71 8.84
C ASN A 46 2.18 5.34 8.22
N PHE A 47 3.46 5.02 8.00
CA PHE A 47 3.89 3.79 7.32
C PHE A 47 3.60 2.53 8.12
N GLY A 48 3.55 2.56 9.46
CA GLY A 48 3.24 1.39 10.31
C GLY A 48 4.09 0.17 9.99
N ASN A 49 3.48 -1.03 9.92
CA ASN A 49 4.19 -2.27 9.60
C ASN A 49 4.53 -2.36 8.10
N CYS A 50 5.62 -1.69 7.70
CA CYS A 50 6.25 -1.82 6.40
C CYS A 50 7.56 -2.60 6.55
N LYS A 51 7.83 -3.52 5.63
CA LYS A 51 9.11 -4.21 5.48
C LYS A 51 9.76 -3.77 4.18
N ALA A 52 10.94 -3.16 4.26
CA ALA A 52 11.73 -2.86 3.08
C ALA A 52 12.09 -4.17 2.36
N LEU A 53 11.87 -4.20 1.04
CA LEU A 53 12.34 -5.25 0.16
C LEU A 53 13.62 -4.77 -0.55
N LYS A 54 13.72 -4.96 -1.86
CA LYS A 54 14.83 -4.49 -2.69
C LYS A 54 14.37 -3.39 -3.63
N ASN A 55 15.31 -2.62 -4.17
CA ASN A 55 15.08 -1.62 -5.22
C ASN A 55 14.07 -0.51 -4.84
N GLY A 56 14.06 -0.06 -3.58
CA GLY A 56 13.13 0.99 -3.12
C GLY A 56 11.69 0.51 -2.91
N ILE A 57 11.44 -0.78 -3.09
CA ILE A 57 10.13 -1.38 -2.86
C ILE A 57 9.96 -1.71 -1.39
N SER A 58 8.78 -1.41 -0.83
CA SER A 58 8.43 -1.82 0.53
C SER A 58 7.15 -2.66 0.51
N GLU A 59 7.17 -3.76 1.23
CA GLU A 59 5.96 -4.51 1.55
C GLU A 59 5.25 -3.81 2.69
N LEU A 60 3.95 -3.62 2.56
CA LEU A 60 3.13 -3.04 3.61
C LEU A 60 2.23 -4.20 4.09
N LYS A 61 2.15 -4.41 5.40
CA LYS A 61 1.37 -5.52 6.00
C LYS A 61 0.08 -5.00 6.60
N ILE A 62 -1.02 -5.73 6.36
CA ILE A 62 -2.32 -5.50 7.02
C ILE A 62 -2.76 -6.82 7.63
N ASP A 63 -2.93 -6.79 8.94
CA ASP A 63 -3.47 -7.90 9.69
C ASP A 63 -5.00 -7.87 9.60
N PHE A 64 -5.61 -8.90 9.01
CA PHE A 64 -7.07 -9.00 8.92
C PHE A 64 -7.67 -9.78 10.09
N GLY A 65 -6.86 -10.60 10.76
CA GLY A 65 -7.23 -11.40 11.92
C GLY A 65 -6.27 -12.61 12.07
N PRO A 66 -6.48 -13.46 13.08
CA PRO A 66 -5.60 -14.60 13.36
C PRO A 66 -5.48 -15.61 12.19
N ASP A 67 -6.49 -15.68 11.32
CA ASP A 67 -6.54 -16.67 10.24
C ASP A 67 -6.24 -16.08 8.85
N LEU A 68 -5.97 -14.77 8.75
CA LEU A 68 -5.68 -14.11 7.46
C LEU A 68 -4.77 -12.89 7.62
N ALA A 69 -3.55 -13.01 7.10
CA ALA A 69 -2.67 -11.89 6.82
C ALA A 69 -2.58 -11.74 5.30
N ILE A 70 -2.84 -10.54 4.78
CA ILE A 70 -2.66 -10.24 3.36
C ILE A 70 -1.40 -9.39 3.23
N GLU A 71 -0.44 -9.90 2.47
CA GLU A 71 0.80 -9.21 2.14
C GLU A 71 0.60 -8.45 0.82
N TYR A 72 0.92 -7.16 0.81
CA TYR A 72 0.87 -6.35 -0.41
C TYR A 72 2.17 -5.58 -0.58
N ILE A 73 2.61 -5.51 -1.82
CA ILE A 73 3.85 -4.85 -2.22
C ILE A 73 3.46 -3.46 -2.74
N CYS A 74 3.95 -2.42 -2.09
CA CYS A 74 3.73 -1.05 -2.51
C CYS A 74 5.10 -0.45 -2.87
N GLU A 75 5.28 -0.05 -4.12
CA GLU A 75 6.41 0.80 -4.46
C GLU A 75 6.13 2.18 -3.83
N LEU A 76 6.82 2.47 -2.74
CA LEU A 76 6.74 3.78 -2.10
C LEU A 76 7.63 4.72 -2.89
N LEU A 77 7.04 5.39 -3.87
CA LEU A 77 7.66 6.53 -4.50
C LEU A 77 7.79 7.63 -3.43
N ALA A 78 9.02 7.77 -2.91
CA ALA A 78 9.36 8.91 -2.08
C ALA A 78 9.04 10.19 -2.88
N PRO A 79 8.46 11.24 -2.26
CA PRO A 79 8.40 12.53 -2.92
C PRO A 79 9.83 12.90 -3.39
N LYS A 80 9.98 13.43 -4.61
CA LYS A 80 11.28 13.81 -5.16
C LYS A 80 12.12 14.55 -4.10
N GLY A 81 13.22 13.94 -3.67
CA GLY A 81 14.12 14.49 -2.65
C GLY A 81 14.04 13.84 -1.26
N ALA A 82 13.15 12.88 -1.01
CA ALA A 82 13.14 12.11 0.23
C ALA A 82 14.06 10.87 0.11
N SER A 83 15.18 10.90 0.84
CA SER A 83 16.01 9.72 1.06
C SER A 83 15.38 8.87 2.17
N PHE A 84 14.93 7.66 1.84
CA PHE A 84 14.70 6.65 2.87
C PHE A 84 16.07 6.22 3.39
N GLY A 85 16.45 6.74 4.55
CA GLY A 85 17.65 6.29 5.26
C GLY A 85 17.51 4.81 5.56
N TYR A 86 18.49 4.03 5.09
CA TYR A 86 18.69 2.63 5.43
C TYR A 86 19.09 2.49 6.90
#